data_AF-A0A7Y5IC40-F1
#
_entry.id   AF-A0A7Y5IC40-F1
#
_cell.length_a   1.000
_cell.length_b   1.000
_cell.length_c   1.000
_cell.angle_alpha   90.00
_cell.angle_beta   90.00
_cell.angle_gamma   90.00
#
_symmetry.space_group_name_H-M   'P 1'
#
loop_
_entity.id
_entity.type
_entity.pdbx_description
1 polymer ?
#
loop_
_entity_poly.entity_id
_entity_poly.type
_entity_poly.pdbx_seq_one_letter_code
_entity_poly.pdbx_strand_id
1 'polypeptide(L)'
;MKQQIITIAAIALIALTAAHAQTNPSTEQTKSIRIAGNLVNALRSGNTGAVESALRMTALLRLRYPAADLTVLTEEVETVRENHPSGTTRYKAYVVLSFLENPSWYAEERDVLDADEAGFFHAAARRMQHQLLSVNE
;
A
#
# COMPACT_ATOMS: atom_id res chain seq x y z
N MET A 1 -15.29 8.71 -57.72
CA MET A 1 -15.73 9.32 -56.44
C MET A 1 -16.09 8.28 -55.36
N LYS A 2 -15.21 7.36 -54.95
CA LYS A 2 -15.49 6.43 -53.83
C LYS A 2 -14.23 5.90 -53.09
N GLN A 3 -13.21 6.73 -52.86
CA GLN A 3 -11.98 6.29 -52.16
C GLN A 3 -11.39 7.37 -51.21
N GLN A 4 -12.22 8.20 -50.58
CA GLN A 4 -11.76 9.23 -49.63
C GLN A 4 -12.58 9.25 -48.33
N ILE A 5 -13.14 8.12 -47.90
CA ILE A 5 -13.96 8.06 -46.67
C ILE A 5 -13.31 7.21 -45.56
N ILE A 6 -12.19 6.52 -45.83
CA ILE A 6 -11.64 5.54 -44.86
C ILE A 6 -10.54 6.12 -43.94
N THR A 7 -10.03 7.33 -44.19
CA THR A 7 -8.87 7.85 -43.44
C THR A 7 -9.21 8.80 -42.28
N ILE A 8 -10.49 9.07 -41.99
CA ILE A 8 -10.90 9.97 -40.89
C ILE A 8 -11.43 9.18 -39.67
N ALA A 9 -11.77 7.90 -39.82
CA ALA A 9 -12.26 7.08 -38.71
C ALA A 9 -11.15 6.57 -37.77
N ALA A 10 -9.87 6.60 -38.18
CA ALA A 10 -8.77 6.06 -37.37
C ALA A 10 -8.22 7.06 -36.33
N ILE A 11 -8.46 8.37 -36.48
CA ILE A 11 -7.96 9.39 -35.53
C ILE A 11 -8.94 9.60 -34.37
N ALA A 12 -10.24 9.34 -34.59
CA ALA A 12 -11.24 9.41 -33.52
C ALA A 12 -11.12 8.27 -32.49
N LEU A 13 -10.50 7.13 -32.85
CA LEU A 13 -10.40 5.98 -31.97
C LEU A 13 -9.17 6.01 -31.04
N ILE A 14 -8.17 6.84 -31.34
CA ILE A 14 -6.99 7.03 -30.47
C ILE A 14 -7.26 8.10 -29.39
N ALA A 15 -8.20 9.03 -29.64
CA ALA A 15 -8.57 10.04 -28.65
C ALA A 15 -9.53 9.51 -27.56
N LEU A 16 -10.27 8.42 -27.81
CA LEU A 16 -11.26 7.89 -26.86
C LEU A 16 -10.69 6.86 -25.88
N THR A 17 -9.52 6.28 -26.15
CA THR A 17 -8.83 5.41 -25.19
C THR A 17 -7.94 6.19 -24.21
N ALA A 18 -7.64 7.46 -24.48
CA ALA A 18 -6.91 8.32 -23.55
C ALA A 18 -7.78 8.87 -22.40
N ALA A 19 -9.09 8.62 -22.44
CA ALA A 19 -10.03 9.03 -21.38
C ALA A 19 -10.13 8.05 -20.21
N HIS A 20 -9.40 6.92 -20.23
CA HIS A 20 -9.59 5.83 -19.27
C HIS A 20 -8.63 5.75 -18.08
N ALA A 21 -7.72 6.70 -17.86
CA ALA A 21 -6.91 6.68 -16.64
C ALA A 21 -6.22 8.01 -16.27
N GLN A 22 -6.78 9.17 -16.62
CA GLN A 22 -6.39 10.41 -15.92
C GLN A 22 -7.15 10.48 -14.59
N THR A 23 -6.80 9.61 -13.65
CA THR A 23 -7.00 9.91 -12.23
C THR A 23 -6.18 11.15 -11.96
N ASN A 24 -6.82 12.32 -11.86
CA ASN A 24 -6.15 13.57 -11.53
C ASN A 24 -5.24 13.32 -10.31
N PRO A 25 -3.91 13.50 -10.41
CA PRO A 25 -2.98 13.21 -9.32
C PRO A 25 -3.34 13.99 -8.05
N SER A 26 -3.97 15.17 -8.20
CA SER A 26 -4.53 15.95 -7.10
C SER A 26 -5.64 15.25 -6.32
N THR A 27 -6.47 14.42 -6.97
CA THR A 27 -7.58 13.70 -6.33
C THR A 27 -7.08 12.48 -5.56
N GLU A 28 -6.11 11.73 -6.11
CA GLU A 28 -5.53 10.54 -5.44
C GLU A 28 -4.67 10.94 -4.23
N GLN A 29 -3.91 12.03 -4.36
CA GLN A 29 -3.12 12.58 -3.24
C GLN A 29 -4.02 13.09 -2.10
N THR A 30 -5.15 13.73 -2.43
CA THR A 30 -6.11 14.17 -1.41
C THR A 30 -6.75 12.99 -0.66
N LYS A 31 -7.01 11.88 -1.37
CA LYS A 31 -7.52 10.65 -0.75
C LYS A 31 -6.50 10.00 0.18
N SER A 32 -5.23 9.89 -0.22
CA SER A 32 -4.19 9.27 0.60
C SER A 32 -3.97 10.03 1.91
N ILE A 33 -3.98 11.37 1.88
CA ILE A 33 -3.85 12.23 3.07
C ILE A 33 -4.98 11.97 4.07
N ARG A 34 -6.24 11.93 3.61
CA ARG A 34 -7.39 11.69 4.49
C ARG A 34 -7.35 10.29 5.11
N ILE A 35 -6.98 9.28 4.33
CA ILE A 35 -6.82 7.90 4.84
C ILE A 35 -5.70 7.86 5.88
N ALA A 36 -4.56 8.49 5.59
CA ALA A 36 -3.42 8.53 6.50
C ALA A 36 -3.78 9.15 7.86
N GLY A 37 -4.52 10.26 7.87
CA GLY A 37 -4.98 10.88 9.13
C GLY A 37 -5.85 9.95 9.99
N ASN A 38 -6.75 9.18 9.37
CA ASN A 38 -7.57 8.20 10.09
C ASN A 38 -6.73 7.05 10.65
N LEU A 39 -5.74 6.59 9.89
CA LEU A 39 -4.84 5.51 10.31
C LEU A 39 -3.95 5.94 11.48
N VAL A 40 -3.44 7.18 11.47
CA VAL A 40 -2.70 7.76 12.61
C VAL A 40 -3.54 7.74 13.88
N ASN A 41 -4.81 8.17 13.82
CA ASN A 41 -5.69 8.13 14.99
C ASN A 41 -5.93 6.71 15.50
N ALA A 42 -6.03 5.73 14.60
CA ALA A 42 -6.20 4.33 14.98
C ALA A 42 -4.92 3.72 15.58
N LEU A 43 -3.73 4.06 15.06
CA LEU A 43 -2.43 3.63 15.61
C LEU A 43 -2.17 4.18 17.01
N ARG A 44 -2.66 5.40 17.28
CA ARG A 44 -2.60 6.04 18.61
C ARG A 44 -3.69 5.58 19.57
N SER A 45 -4.63 4.76 19.10
CA SER A 45 -5.71 4.29 19.95
C SER A 45 -5.21 3.27 20.97
N GLY A 46 -5.84 3.22 22.14
CA GLY A 46 -5.59 2.15 23.12
C GLY A 46 -6.24 0.80 22.74
N ASN A 47 -6.84 0.69 21.55
CA ASN A 47 -7.56 -0.51 21.12
C ASN A 47 -6.66 -1.36 20.21
N THR A 48 -6.21 -2.50 20.71
CA THR A 48 -5.32 -3.42 19.98
C THR A 48 -5.85 -3.80 18.60
N GLY A 49 -7.15 -4.09 18.46
CA GLY A 49 -7.73 -4.47 17.17
C GLY A 49 -7.71 -3.31 16.17
N ALA A 50 -7.98 -2.09 16.63
CA ALA A 50 -7.87 -0.89 15.78
C ALA A 50 -6.42 -0.62 15.36
N VAL A 51 -5.45 -0.79 16.27
CA VAL A 51 -4.03 -0.67 15.96
C VAL A 51 -3.62 -1.71 14.90
N GLU A 52 -3.97 -2.97 15.09
CA GLU A 52 -3.60 -4.05 14.16
C GLU A 52 -4.25 -3.88 12.78
N SER A 53 -5.50 -3.46 12.73
CA SER A 53 -6.17 -3.12 11.48
C SER A 53 -5.49 -1.94 10.78
N ALA A 54 -5.12 -0.90 11.54
CA ALA A 54 -4.41 0.26 11.01
C ALA A 54 -3.01 -0.08 10.49
N LEU A 55 -2.29 -0.97 11.17
CA LEU A 55 -1.01 -1.52 10.72
C LEU A 55 -1.14 -2.18 9.34
N ARG A 56 -2.11 -3.10 9.17
CA ARG A 56 -2.37 -3.75 7.87
C ARG A 56 -2.72 -2.74 6.79
N MET A 57 -3.64 -1.82 7.09
CA MET A 57 -4.07 -0.79 6.13
C MET A 57 -2.92 0.15 5.74
N THR A 58 -1.99 0.45 6.64
CA THR A 58 -0.80 1.26 6.37
C THR A 58 0.13 0.57 5.37
N ALA A 59 0.37 -0.74 5.53
CA ALA A 59 1.13 -1.52 4.56
C ALA A 59 0.47 -1.50 3.16
N LEU A 60 -0.84 -1.76 3.09
CA LEU A 60 -1.59 -1.74 1.83
C LEU A 60 -1.61 -0.34 1.19
N LEU A 61 -1.67 0.72 2.00
CA LEU A 61 -1.63 2.10 1.53
C LEU A 61 -0.31 2.40 0.81
N ARG A 62 0.83 1.95 1.36
CA ARG A 62 2.14 2.11 0.74
C ARG A 62 2.24 1.38 -0.60
N LEU A 63 1.72 0.15 -0.68
CA LEU A 63 1.74 -0.61 -1.94
C LEU A 63 0.86 0.05 -3.01
N ARG A 64 -0.30 0.57 -2.61
CA ARG A 64 -1.23 1.22 -3.53
C ARG A 64 -0.75 2.61 -3.98
N TYR A 65 -0.06 3.34 -3.11
CA TYR A 65 0.43 4.69 -3.36
C TYR A 65 1.91 4.82 -3.01
N PRO A 66 2.82 4.23 -3.81
CA PRO A 66 4.26 4.19 -3.48
C PRO A 66 4.90 5.58 -3.41
N ALA A 67 4.35 6.56 -4.15
CA ALA A 67 4.82 7.95 -4.15
C ALA A 67 4.18 8.84 -3.07
N ALA A 68 3.27 8.31 -2.25
CA ALA A 68 2.67 9.09 -1.17
C ALA A 68 3.69 9.36 -0.06
N ASP A 69 3.68 10.58 0.48
CA ASP A 69 4.40 10.90 1.70
C ASP A 69 3.66 10.26 2.89
N LEU A 70 4.27 9.23 3.47
CA LEU A 70 3.77 8.49 4.63
C LEU A 70 4.70 8.65 5.83
N THR A 71 5.47 9.74 5.91
CA THR A 71 6.45 9.98 6.99
C THR A 71 5.79 9.89 8.37
N VAL A 72 4.70 10.62 8.58
CA VAL A 72 3.95 10.59 9.86
C VAL A 72 3.46 9.18 10.18
N LEU A 73 2.93 8.44 9.21
CA LEU A 73 2.49 7.07 9.45
C LEU A 73 3.66 6.16 9.82
N THR A 74 4.82 6.37 9.21
CA THR A 74 6.03 5.59 9.50
C THR A 74 6.48 5.82 10.95
N GLU A 75 6.50 7.08 11.41
CA GLU A 75 6.82 7.45 12.80
C GLU A 75 5.83 6.83 13.80
N GLU A 76 4.54 6.81 13.48
CA GLU A 76 3.52 6.20 14.34
C GLU A 76 3.63 4.68 14.40
N VAL A 77 3.91 4.02 13.26
CA VAL A 77 4.18 2.58 13.23
C VAL A 77 5.43 2.26 14.06
N GLU A 78 6.47 3.07 13.97
CA GLU A 78 7.69 2.92 14.77
C GLU A 78 7.39 3.07 16.27
N THR A 79 6.58 4.06 16.63
CA THR A 79 6.11 4.25 18.01
C THR A 79 5.37 3.01 18.52
N VAL A 80 4.51 2.39 17.70
CA VAL A 80 3.85 1.13 18.03
C VAL A 80 4.87 -0.01 18.19
N ARG A 81 5.86 -0.12 17.30
CA ARG A 81 6.94 -1.13 17.38
C ARG A 81 7.69 -1.04 18.70
N GLU A 82 7.97 0.15 19.19
CA GLU A 82 8.78 0.36 20.39
C GLU A 82 7.97 0.26 21.68
N ASN A 83 6.77 0.85 21.71
CA ASN A 83 6.09 1.17 22.96
C ASN A 83 4.81 0.38 23.21
N HIS A 84 4.24 -0.30 22.21
CA HIS A 84 2.96 -0.99 22.40
C HIS A 84 3.10 -2.15 23.41
N PRO A 85 2.16 -2.35 24.35
CA PRO A 85 2.31 -3.36 25.42
C PRO A 85 2.34 -4.81 24.90
N SER A 86 1.60 -5.10 23.83
CA SER A 86 1.56 -6.43 23.20
C SER A 86 2.78 -6.67 22.31
N GLY A 87 3.59 -7.69 22.64
CA GLY A 87 4.74 -8.12 21.83
C GLY A 87 4.35 -8.59 20.43
N THR A 88 3.20 -9.23 20.28
CA THR A 88 2.66 -9.63 18.97
C THR A 88 2.36 -8.40 18.10
N THR A 89 1.79 -7.35 18.68
CA THR A 89 1.50 -6.11 17.96
C THR A 89 2.79 -5.36 17.60
N ARG A 90 3.79 -5.34 18.50
CA ARG A 90 5.13 -4.81 18.19
C ARG A 90 5.78 -5.54 17.01
N TYR A 91 5.67 -6.87 16.96
CA TYR A 91 6.17 -7.67 15.84
C TYR A 91 5.42 -7.37 14.53
N LYS A 92 4.09 -7.23 14.58
CA LYS A 92 3.29 -6.81 13.40
C LYS A 92 3.73 -5.43 12.89
N ALA A 93 4.01 -4.48 13.78
CA ALA A 93 4.53 -3.16 13.40
C ALA A 93 5.91 -3.26 12.73
N TYR A 94 6.81 -4.10 13.26
CA TYR A 94 8.08 -4.41 12.60
C TYR A 94 7.90 -4.93 11.18
N VAL A 95 6.97 -5.88 10.97
CA VAL A 95 6.64 -6.37 9.62
C VAL A 95 6.11 -5.24 8.74
N VAL A 96 5.26 -4.35 9.25
CA VAL A 96 4.73 -3.23 8.45
C VAL A 96 5.81 -2.23 8.03
N LEU A 97 6.81 -1.97 8.88
CA LEU A 97 7.94 -1.10 8.52
C LEU A 97 8.69 -1.63 7.29
N SER A 98 8.82 -2.95 7.15
CA SER A 98 9.45 -3.53 5.96
C SER A 98 8.68 -3.22 4.66
N PHE A 99 7.34 -3.06 4.70
CA PHE A 99 6.58 -2.55 3.55
C PHE A 99 6.87 -1.08 3.27
N LEU A 100 7.00 -0.28 4.34
CA LEU A 100 7.24 1.17 4.24
C LEU A 100 8.62 1.48 3.67
N GLU A 101 9.62 0.67 4.03
CA GLU A 101 11.00 0.79 3.59
C GLU A 101 11.25 0.09 2.24
N ASN A 102 10.69 -1.11 2.06
CA ASN A 102 10.97 -1.99 0.92
C ASN A 102 9.69 -2.48 0.22
N PRO A 103 8.85 -1.58 -0.34
CA PRO A 103 7.56 -1.98 -0.93
C PRO A 103 7.68 -2.96 -2.10
N SER A 104 8.81 -2.95 -2.81
CA SER A 104 9.08 -3.85 -3.96
C SER A 104 9.14 -5.32 -3.57
N TRP A 105 9.43 -5.65 -2.31
CA TRP A 105 9.44 -7.03 -1.83
C TRP A 105 8.06 -7.71 -1.84
N TYR A 106 6.99 -6.90 -1.89
CA TYR A 106 5.61 -7.34 -1.70
C TYR A 106 4.67 -7.02 -2.88
N ALA A 107 5.12 -6.20 -3.84
CA ALA A 107 4.26 -5.62 -4.87
C ALA A 107 3.54 -6.66 -5.77
N GLU A 108 4.13 -7.84 -5.95
CA GLU A 108 3.59 -8.91 -6.81
C GLU A 108 3.13 -10.15 -6.02
N GLU A 109 3.19 -10.09 -4.69
CA GLU A 109 2.97 -11.24 -3.82
C GLU A 109 1.49 -11.44 -3.50
N ARG A 110 0.79 -12.15 -4.39
CA ARG A 110 -0.64 -12.44 -4.24
C ARG A 110 -1.01 -13.07 -2.90
N ASP A 111 -0.16 -13.96 -2.39
CA ASP A 111 -0.37 -14.60 -1.08
C ASP A 111 -0.44 -13.59 0.09
N VAL A 112 0.20 -12.43 -0.07
CA VAL A 112 0.14 -11.34 0.91
C VAL A 112 -1.06 -10.42 0.63
N LEU A 113 -1.29 -10.08 -0.64
CA LEU A 113 -2.32 -9.13 -1.05
C LEU A 113 -3.75 -9.68 -0.87
N ASP A 114 -3.94 -10.97 -1.13
CA ASP A 114 -5.24 -11.64 -1.06
C ASP A 114 -5.53 -12.23 0.33
N ALA A 115 -4.56 -12.18 1.25
CA ALA A 115 -4.73 -12.69 2.59
C ALA A 115 -5.76 -11.89 3.40
N ASP A 116 -6.56 -12.63 4.15
CA ASP A 116 -7.42 -12.06 5.18
C ASP A 116 -6.59 -11.46 6.34
N GLU A 117 -7.27 -10.81 7.29
CA GLU A 117 -6.60 -10.13 8.40
C GLU A 117 -5.74 -11.09 9.25
N ALA A 118 -6.19 -12.34 9.40
CA ALA A 118 -5.47 -13.35 10.17
C ALA A 118 -4.21 -13.87 9.45
N GLY A 119 -4.28 -14.06 8.13
CA GLY A 119 -3.18 -14.57 7.31
C GLY A 119 -2.18 -13.51 6.88
N PHE A 120 -2.58 -12.24 6.78
CA PHE A 120 -1.78 -11.16 6.20
C PHE A 120 -0.37 -11.05 6.83
N PHE A 121 -0.30 -10.89 8.15
CA PHE A 121 0.98 -10.70 8.83
C PHE A 121 1.88 -11.95 8.76
N HIS A 122 1.28 -13.13 8.69
CA HIS A 122 2.02 -14.37 8.55
C HIS A 122 2.64 -14.51 7.14
N ALA A 123 1.84 -14.26 6.10
CA ALA A 123 2.31 -14.26 4.72
C ALA A 123 3.40 -13.19 4.50
N ALA A 124 3.17 -11.98 5.03
CA ALA A 124 4.13 -10.89 4.96
C ALA A 124 5.46 -11.20 5.65
N ALA A 125 5.42 -11.76 6.86
CA ALA A 125 6.62 -12.16 7.60
C ALA A 125 7.41 -13.23 6.86
N ARG A 126 6.73 -14.22 6.28
CA ARG A 126 7.38 -15.27 5.46
C ARG A 126 8.07 -14.68 4.25
N ARG A 127 7.43 -13.72 3.57
CA ARG A 127 8.03 -13.04 2.43
C ARG A 127 9.25 -12.22 2.82
N MET A 128 9.15 -11.45 3.90
CA MET A 128 10.27 -10.68 4.47
C MET A 128 11.47 -11.60 4.74
N GLN A 129 11.23 -12.75 5.39
CA GLN A 129 12.28 -13.72 5.68
C GLN A 129 12.93 -14.27 4.39
N HIS A 130 12.14 -14.61 3.38
CA HIS A 130 12.68 -15.08 2.10
C HIS A 130 13.60 -14.02 1.46
N GLN A 131 13.17 -12.75 1.46
CA GLN A 131 13.96 -11.65 0.89
C GLN A 131 15.28 -11.44 1.64
N LEU A 132 15.25 -11.46 2.96
CA LEU A 132 16.45 -11.33 3.80
C LEU A 132 17.45 -12.47 3.56
N LEU A 133 16.96 -13.68 3.28
CA LEU A 133 17.83 -14.83 2.98
C LEU A 133 18.40 -14.75 1.56
N SER A 134 17.61 -14.33 0.56
CA SER A 134 18.07 -14.24 -0.83
C SER A 134 19.09 -13.13 -1.10
N VAL A 135 19.20 -12.12 -0.22
CA VAL A 135 20.21 -11.05 -0.33
C VAL A 135 21.59 -11.52 0.14
N ASN A 136 21.68 -12.66 0.84
CA ASN A 136 22.93 -13.20 1.40
C ASN A 136 23.56 -14.32 0.55
N GLU A 137 23.00 -14.63 -0.62
CA GLU A 137 23.55 -15.57 -1.61
C GLU A 137 24.18 -14.80 -2.79
#